data_AF-U7UT77-F1
#
_entry.id   AF-U7UT77-F1
#
_cell.length_a   1.000
_cell.length_b   1.000
_cell.length_c   1.000
_cell.angle_alpha   90.00
_cell.angle_beta   90.00
_cell.angle_gamma   90.00
#
_symmetry.space_group_name_H-M   'P 1'
#
loop_
_entity.id
_entity.type
_entity.pdbx_description
1 polymer ?
#
loop_
_entity_poly.entity_id
_entity_poly.type
_entity_poly.pdbx_seq_one_letter_code
_entity_poly.pdbx_strand_id
1 'polypeptide(L)'
;MHRIECNKGVSVQGGGLMQYKVKVTVIDKKLYPNLQEAYCADPDAGVCPCYNVGDVFLFERYGTQDDFWRMGIRSLQQSIADENTVAGGPVKPHCSEAWDAISRYIYTGLQGGAVMRGWMKDEHIMIACCSDGTRPVIFKIERLDYKVMKLQFFDYMSNAAVADLRTAVMAVSGVFDVAVRRDKHFVEVYMDRNHEVADDVLKASLGAYDISLIE
;
A
#
# COMPACT_ATOMS: atom_id res chain seq x y z
N MET A 1 -15.85 -5.55 43.17
CA MET A 1 -14.51 -5.37 42.58
C MET A 1 -14.00 -6.73 42.13
N HIS A 2 -14.06 -7.03 40.84
CA HIS A 2 -13.35 -8.17 40.25
C HIS A 2 -12.15 -7.60 39.48
N ARG A 3 -10.94 -7.93 39.94
CA ARG A 3 -9.71 -7.65 39.21
C ARG A 3 -9.67 -8.61 38.03
N ILE A 4 -9.76 -8.08 36.82
CA ILE A 4 -9.42 -8.81 35.61
C ILE A 4 -7.89 -8.95 35.63
N GLU A 5 -7.40 -10.18 35.82
CA GLU A 5 -5.98 -10.48 35.68
C GLU A 5 -5.60 -10.33 34.21
N CYS A 6 -4.73 -9.37 33.93
CA CYS A 6 -4.16 -9.17 32.61
C CYS A 6 -3.28 -10.38 32.29
N ASN A 7 -3.67 -11.12 31.24
CA ASN A 7 -2.98 -12.31 30.77
C ASN A 7 -1.50 -11.97 30.52
N LYS A 8 -0.61 -12.72 31.17
CA LYS A 8 0.84 -12.58 31.03
C LYS A 8 1.19 -12.77 29.56
N GLY A 9 1.83 -11.75 28.99
CA GLY A 9 2.21 -11.70 27.58
C GLY A 9 2.94 -12.96 27.14
N VAL A 10 2.43 -13.56 26.07
CA VAL A 10 3.15 -14.54 25.25
C VAL A 10 4.43 -13.86 24.78
N SER A 11 5.58 -14.43 25.14
CA SER A 11 6.87 -14.03 24.59
C SER A 11 6.91 -14.44 23.12
N VAL A 12 6.68 -13.50 22.21
CA VAL A 12 6.92 -13.69 20.77
C VAL A 12 8.43 -13.76 20.57
N GLN A 13 8.93 -14.94 20.21
CA GLN A 13 10.33 -15.13 19.85
C GLN A 13 10.60 -14.45 18.49
N GLY A 14 11.32 -13.33 18.52
CA GLY A 14 12.33 -12.89 17.54
C GLY A 14 12.09 -13.09 16.03
N GLY A 15 10.92 -12.74 15.50
CA GLY A 15 10.70 -12.48 14.07
C GLY A 15 10.57 -10.98 13.81
N GLY A 16 11.13 -10.49 12.70
CA GLY A 16 10.98 -9.12 12.23
C GLY A 16 9.50 -8.72 12.12
N LEU A 17 9.17 -7.50 12.53
CA LEU A 17 7.78 -7.04 12.60
C LEU A 17 7.23 -6.81 11.19
N MET A 18 6.18 -7.51 10.76
CA MET A 18 5.58 -7.26 9.44
C MET A 18 5.23 -5.76 9.25
N GLN A 19 5.63 -5.21 8.11
CA GLN A 19 5.33 -3.84 7.69
C GLN A 19 4.19 -3.84 6.66
N TYR A 20 3.52 -2.70 6.53
CA TYR A 20 2.34 -2.59 5.69
C TYR A 20 2.38 -1.36 4.78
N LYS A 21 1.95 -1.56 3.53
CA LYS A 21 1.59 -0.48 2.62
C LYS A 21 0.16 -0.65 2.16
N VAL A 22 -0.43 0.42 1.62
CA VAL A 22 -1.72 0.32 0.95
C VAL A 22 -1.58 0.80 -0.48
N LYS A 23 -1.90 -0.09 -1.42
CA LYS A 23 -2.04 0.24 -2.83
C LYS A 23 -3.49 0.56 -3.12
N VAL A 24 -3.73 1.72 -3.71
CA VAL A 24 -5.05 2.12 -4.21
C VAL A 24 -4.98 2.20 -5.72
N THR A 25 -5.91 1.55 -6.42
CA THR A 25 -6.00 1.60 -7.88
C THR A 25 -7.37 2.10 -8.29
N VAL A 26 -7.43 3.09 -9.18
CA VAL A 26 -8.68 3.52 -9.79
C VAL A 26 -9.04 2.49 -10.85
N ILE A 27 -10.07 1.69 -10.57
CA ILE A 27 -10.48 0.59 -11.46
C ILE A 27 -11.58 1.00 -12.42
N ASP A 28 -12.35 2.04 -12.10
CA ASP A 28 -13.46 2.49 -12.94
C ASP A 28 -13.92 3.90 -12.57
N LYS A 29 -14.63 4.56 -13.49
CA LYS A 29 -15.28 5.85 -13.30
C LYS A 29 -16.68 5.78 -13.90
N LYS A 30 -17.70 6.16 -13.13
CA LYS A 30 -19.09 6.19 -13.61
C LYS A 30 -19.54 7.62 -13.90
N LEU A 31 -20.62 7.74 -14.67
CA LEU A 31 -21.33 8.97 -14.95
C LEU A 31 -22.83 8.67 -14.98
N TYR A 32 -23.61 9.48 -14.28
CA TYR A 32 -25.06 9.43 -14.27
C TYR A 32 -25.60 10.71 -14.92
N PRO A 33 -25.65 10.78 -16.27
CA PRO A 33 -25.96 12.01 -17.00
C PRO A 33 -27.35 12.55 -16.67
N ASN A 34 -28.34 11.68 -16.48
CA ASN A 34 -29.70 12.08 -16.08
C ASN A 34 -29.72 12.81 -14.72
N LEU A 35 -28.81 12.49 -13.80
CA LEU A 35 -28.70 13.20 -12.52
C LEU A 35 -27.99 14.55 -12.69
N GLN A 36 -27.02 14.65 -13.60
CA GLN A 36 -26.39 15.93 -13.91
C GLN A 36 -27.38 16.88 -14.59
N GLU A 37 -28.10 16.42 -15.61
CA GLU A 37 -29.12 17.21 -16.32
C GLU A 37 -30.21 17.73 -15.38
N ALA A 38 -30.68 16.88 -14.46
CA ALA A 38 -31.78 17.24 -13.56
C ALA A 38 -31.36 18.14 -12.38
N TYR A 39 -30.12 18.01 -11.88
CA TYR A 39 -29.74 18.59 -10.58
C TYR A 39 -28.44 19.42 -10.58
N CYS A 40 -27.53 19.24 -11.54
CA CYS A 40 -26.29 20.02 -11.59
C CYS A 40 -26.52 21.38 -12.24
N ALA A 41 -25.79 22.40 -11.77
CA ALA A 41 -25.79 23.72 -12.39
C ALA A 41 -25.24 23.68 -13.82
N ASP A 42 -24.21 22.85 -14.04
CA ASP A 42 -23.78 22.42 -15.37
C ASP A 42 -24.39 21.04 -15.66
N PRO A 43 -25.37 20.95 -16.58
CA PRO A 43 -26.04 19.68 -16.89
C PRO A 43 -25.13 18.67 -17.62
N ASP A 44 -23.97 19.10 -18.15
CA ASP A 44 -22.99 18.26 -18.85
C ASP A 44 -21.60 18.30 -18.17
N ALA A 45 -21.58 18.36 -16.83
CA ALA A 45 -20.35 18.43 -16.03
C ALA A 45 -19.40 17.21 -16.24
N GLY A 46 -19.90 16.12 -16.82
CA GLY A 46 -19.13 14.97 -17.25
C GLY A 46 -18.52 14.13 -16.12
N VAL A 47 -17.59 13.24 -16.49
CA VAL A 47 -16.88 12.36 -15.55
C VAL A 47 -15.96 13.13 -14.61
N CYS A 48 -15.62 12.53 -13.46
CA CYS A 48 -14.71 13.16 -12.49
C CYS A 48 -13.35 13.52 -13.14
N PRO A 49 -12.87 14.77 -13.04
CA PRO A 49 -11.59 15.17 -13.64
C PRO A 49 -10.38 14.87 -12.73
N CYS A 50 -10.58 14.50 -11.46
CA CYS A 50 -9.50 14.34 -10.48
C CYS A 50 -8.68 13.06 -10.63
N TYR A 51 -9.20 12.07 -11.35
CA TYR A 51 -8.68 10.71 -11.41
C TYR A 51 -8.86 10.10 -12.79
N ASN A 52 -8.03 9.12 -13.14
CA ASN A 52 -8.09 8.34 -14.38
C ASN A 52 -8.10 6.85 -14.06
N VAL A 53 -8.80 6.07 -14.88
CA VAL A 53 -8.77 4.61 -14.75
C VAL A 53 -7.34 4.13 -15.00
N GLY A 54 -6.83 3.31 -14.09
CA GLY A 54 -5.44 2.85 -14.09
C GLY A 54 -4.50 3.68 -13.22
N ASP A 55 -4.94 4.78 -12.61
CA ASP A 55 -4.14 5.49 -11.61
C ASP A 55 -3.81 4.55 -10.45
N VAL A 56 -2.54 4.52 -10.05
CA VAL A 56 -2.05 3.74 -8.90
C VAL A 56 -1.44 4.66 -7.88
N PHE A 57 -1.89 4.56 -6.64
CA PHE A 57 -1.37 5.25 -5.48
C PHE A 57 -0.77 4.23 -4.50
N LEU A 58 0.36 4.56 -3.90
CA LEU A 58 1.00 3.77 -2.85
C LEU A 58 1.13 4.64 -1.60
N PHE A 59 0.53 4.17 -0.51
CA PHE A 59 0.63 4.80 0.80
C PHE A 59 1.68 4.05 1.63
N GLU A 60 2.66 4.78 2.10
CA GLU A 60 3.72 4.29 2.97
C GLU A 60 3.65 4.97 4.34
N ARG A 61 3.95 4.18 5.38
CA ARG A 61 4.15 4.68 6.73
C ARG A 61 5.35 3.97 7.34
N TYR A 62 6.53 4.55 7.18
CA TYR A 62 7.78 3.95 7.61
C TYR A 62 8.83 5.02 7.92
N GLY A 63 9.49 4.90 9.07
CA GLY A 63 10.44 5.91 9.54
C GLY A 63 9.77 7.28 9.71
N THR A 64 10.27 8.29 9.01
CA THR A 64 9.69 9.65 8.99
C THR A 64 8.65 9.87 7.89
N GLN A 65 8.45 8.88 7.00
CA GLN A 65 7.44 8.97 5.96
C GLN A 65 6.06 8.58 6.52
N ASP A 66 5.09 9.46 6.28
CA ASP A 66 3.69 9.22 6.60
C ASP A 66 2.81 9.88 5.52
N ASP A 67 2.38 9.07 4.54
CA ASP A 67 1.55 9.56 3.43
C ASP A 67 0.09 9.76 3.86
N PHE A 68 -0.33 9.10 4.94
CA PHE A 68 -1.70 9.20 5.45
C PHE A 68 -1.98 10.59 6.03
N TRP A 69 -1.10 11.12 6.89
CA TRP A 69 -1.30 12.45 7.48
C TRP A 69 -1.21 13.60 6.47
N ARG A 70 -0.66 13.33 5.28
CA ARG A 70 -0.60 14.30 4.16
C ARG A 70 -1.74 14.12 3.17
N MET A 71 -2.79 13.39 3.54
CA MET A 71 -3.95 13.12 2.68
C MET A 71 -3.55 12.56 1.31
N GLY A 72 -2.50 11.73 1.28
CA GLY A 72 -1.96 11.08 0.10
C GLY A 72 -1.29 12.00 -0.93
N ILE A 73 -0.90 13.23 -0.58
CA ILE A 73 -0.01 14.03 -1.44
C ILE A 73 1.25 13.21 -1.74
N ARG A 74 1.63 13.13 -3.03
CA ARG A 74 2.77 12.34 -3.56
C ARG A 74 2.61 10.82 -3.43
N SER A 75 1.41 10.32 -3.20
CA SER A 75 1.16 8.87 -3.20
C SER A 75 1.04 8.29 -4.62
N LEU A 76 0.75 9.12 -5.63
CA LEU A 76 0.64 8.68 -7.02
C LEU A 76 1.95 8.07 -7.53
N GLN A 77 1.89 6.83 -8.03
CA GLN A 77 3.00 6.08 -8.62
C GLN A 77 2.84 5.89 -10.13
N GLN A 78 1.60 5.84 -10.63
CA GLN A 78 1.31 5.63 -12.03
C GLN A 78 0.04 6.37 -12.43
N SER A 79 0.07 7.02 -13.59
CA SER A 79 -1.06 7.70 -14.21
C SER A 79 -0.83 7.78 -15.72
N ILE A 80 -1.93 7.86 -16.49
CA ILE A 80 -1.89 8.18 -17.92
C ILE A 80 -1.97 9.69 -18.20
N ALA A 81 -2.29 10.48 -17.18
CA ALA A 81 -2.40 11.93 -17.23
C ALA A 81 -1.20 12.60 -16.55
N ASP A 82 -1.05 13.91 -16.76
CA ASP A 82 -0.10 14.74 -16.03
C ASP A 82 -0.34 14.62 -14.52
N GLU A 83 0.70 14.19 -13.79
CA GLU A 83 0.66 13.98 -12.34
C GLU A 83 0.19 15.22 -11.55
N ASN A 84 0.43 16.42 -12.07
CA ASN A 84 0.01 17.67 -11.40
C ASN A 84 -1.50 17.90 -11.47
N THR A 85 -2.20 17.20 -12.37
CA THR A 85 -3.65 17.29 -12.53
C THR A 85 -4.39 16.29 -11.64
N VAL A 86 -3.74 15.17 -11.30
CA VAL A 86 -4.31 14.05 -10.55
C VAL A 86 -4.31 14.34 -9.05
N ALA A 87 -5.44 14.10 -8.39
CA ALA A 87 -5.54 14.21 -6.94
C ALA A 87 -4.78 13.05 -6.26
N GLY A 88 -3.91 13.35 -5.31
CA GLY A 88 -2.89 12.41 -4.79
C GLY A 88 -1.53 12.52 -5.49
N GLY A 89 -1.44 13.36 -6.54
CA GLY A 89 -0.20 13.73 -7.21
C GLY A 89 0.72 14.63 -6.35
N PRO A 90 1.80 15.17 -6.92
CA PRO A 90 2.85 15.84 -6.15
C PRO A 90 2.44 17.19 -5.55
N VAL A 91 1.42 17.83 -6.11
CA VAL A 91 0.97 19.18 -5.76
C VAL A 91 -0.48 19.25 -5.29
N LYS A 92 -1.19 18.11 -5.23
CA LYS A 92 -2.62 18.06 -4.91
C LYS A 92 -2.96 16.87 -4.02
N PRO A 93 -3.60 17.07 -2.85
CA PRO A 93 -4.09 15.95 -2.03
C PRO A 93 -5.24 15.21 -2.73
N HIS A 94 -5.66 14.07 -2.18
CA HIS A 94 -6.93 13.47 -2.60
C HIS A 94 -8.09 14.46 -2.40
N CYS A 95 -9.10 14.43 -3.29
CA CYS A 95 -10.29 15.26 -3.10
C CYS A 95 -11.05 14.80 -1.85
N SER A 96 -11.81 15.71 -1.22
CA SER A 96 -12.53 15.43 0.03
C SER A 96 -13.49 14.25 -0.09
N GLU A 97 -14.23 14.15 -1.19
CA GLU A 97 -15.18 13.06 -1.46
C GLU A 97 -14.49 11.69 -1.53
N ALA A 98 -13.33 11.62 -2.16
CA ALA A 98 -12.56 10.38 -2.23
C ALA A 98 -11.92 10.08 -0.87
N TRP A 99 -11.29 11.07 -0.24
CA TRP A 99 -10.58 10.89 1.02
C TRP A 99 -11.49 10.43 2.15
N ASP A 100 -12.66 11.04 2.32
CA ASP A 100 -13.64 10.62 3.32
C ASP A 100 -14.07 9.15 3.11
N ALA A 101 -14.30 8.76 1.84
CA ALA A 101 -14.72 7.42 1.51
C ALA A 101 -13.64 6.35 1.77
N ILE A 102 -12.37 6.63 1.40
CA ILE A 102 -11.31 5.61 1.36
C ILE A 102 -10.31 5.65 2.52
N SER A 103 -10.16 6.78 3.22
CA SER A 103 -9.12 6.98 4.24
C SER A 103 -9.17 5.95 5.37
N ARG A 104 -10.37 5.57 5.84
CA ARG A 104 -10.54 4.53 6.87
C ARG A 104 -9.93 3.18 6.50
N TYR A 105 -10.03 2.79 5.23
CA TYR A 105 -9.48 1.53 4.73
C TYR A 105 -7.97 1.62 4.60
N ILE A 106 -7.47 2.76 4.12
CA ILE A 106 -6.03 3.05 4.04
C ILE A 106 -5.42 3.01 5.45
N TYR A 107 -6.02 3.72 6.41
CA TYR A 107 -5.55 3.75 7.80
C TYR A 107 -5.53 2.35 8.40
N THR A 108 -6.60 1.57 8.20
CA THR A 108 -6.69 0.20 8.71
C THR A 108 -5.59 -0.69 8.11
N GLY A 109 -5.38 -0.61 6.78
CA GLY A 109 -4.36 -1.39 6.08
C GLY A 109 -2.95 -1.03 6.53
N LEU A 110 -2.63 0.26 6.68
CA LEU A 110 -1.32 0.72 7.15
C LEU A 110 -0.97 0.26 8.57
N GLN A 111 -1.96 -0.14 9.37
CA GLN A 111 -1.78 -0.63 10.74
C GLN A 111 -1.82 -2.17 10.84
N GLY A 112 -1.86 -2.88 9.71
CA GLY A 112 -1.92 -4.34 9.67
C GLY A 112 -3.30 -4.94 9.96
N GLY A 113 -4.35 -4.13 9.94
CA GLY A 113 -5.73 -4.60 10.12
C GLY A 113 -6.28 -5.32 8.88
N ALA A 114 -7.29 -6.17 9.07
CA ALA A 114 -8.15 -6.63 7.99
C ALA A 114 -8.96 -5.44 7.47
N VAL A 115 -8.93 -5.20 6.16
CA VAL A 115 -9.65 -4.08 5.54
C VAL A 115 -11.16 -4.32 5.60
N MET A 116 -11.62 -5.55 5.31
CA MET A 116 -13.03 -5.93 5.47
C MET A 116 -13.23 -7.46 5.63
N ARG A 117 -13.43 -7.92 6.87
CA ARG A 117 -13.65 -9.34 7.20
C ARG A 117 -14.99 -9.85 6.68
N GLY A 118 -14.97 -10.98 5.96
CA GLY A 118 -16.16 -11.71 5.53
C GLY A 118 -17.04 -11.05 4.45
N TRP A 119 -16.61 -9.93 3.86
CA TRP A 119 -17.31 -9.26 2.76
C TRP A 119 -16.60 -9.49 1.42
N MET A 120 -15.34 -9.08 1.33
CA MET A 120 -14.51 -9.34 0.16
C MET A 120 -13.97 -10.77 0.21
N LYS A 121 -13.64 -11.33 -0.97
CA LYS A 121 -13.00 -12.67 -1.05
C LYS A 121 -11.63 -12.71 -0.36
N ASP A 122 -10.98 -11.56 -0.23
CA ASP A 122 -9.69 -11.35 0.41
C ASP A 122 -9.87 -10.19 1.40
N GLU A 123 -9.58 -10.44 2.69
CA GLU A 123 -9.77 -9.46 3.76
C GLU A 123 -8.78 -8.29 3.67
N HIS A 124 -7.74 -8.41 2.86
CA HIS A 124 -6.78 -7.36 2.56
C HIS A 124 -7.26 -6.40 1.45
N ILE A 125 -8.38 -6.72 0.81
CA ILE A 125 -8.95 -5.94 -0.29
C ILE A 125 -10.24 -5.26 0.15
N MET A 126 -10.47 -4.05 -0.35
CA MET A 126 -11.78 -3.40 -0.39
C MET A 126 -12.04 -2.76 -1.75
N ILE A 127 -13.28 -2.83 -2.22
CA ILE A 127 -13.77 -2.01 -3.33
C ILE A 127 -14.66 -0.91 -2.74
N ALA A 128 -14.26 0.35 -2.95
CA ALA A 128 -14.99 1.52 -2.46
C ALA A 128 -15.12 2.55 -3.58
N CYS A 129 -16.08 3.47 -3.47
CA CYS A 129 -16.18 4.61 -4.37
C CYS A 129 -16.27 5.92 -3.59
N CYS A 130 -15.91 7.04 -4.23
CA CYS A 130 -16.19 8.35 -3.64
C CYS A 130 -17.70 8.60 -3.58
N SER A 131 -18.11 9.52 -2.71
CA SER A 131 -19.53 9.82 -2.45
C SER A 131 -20.16 10.78 -3.49
N ASP A 132 -19.47 11.12 -4.58
CA ASP A 132 -20.05 11.90 -5.69
C ASP A 132 -21.14 11.07 -6.39
N GLY A 133 -22.39 11.40 -6.11
CA GLY A 133 -23.56 10.67 -6.60
C GLY A 133 -23.80 10.80 -8.11
N THR A 134 -23.15 11.72 -8.80
CA THR A 134 -23.34 11.93 -10.25
C THR A 134 -22.20 11.36 -11.09
N ARG A 135 -20.99 11.23 -10.53
CA ARG A 135 -19.80 10.77 -11.25
C ARG A 135 -18.78 10.05 -10.36
N PRO A 136 -19.18 8.97 -9.66
CA PRO A 136 -18.32 8.34 -8.68
C PRO A 136 -17.10 7.65 -9.32
N VAL A 137 -15.99 7.70 -8.61
CA VAL A 137 -14.74 7.00 -8.94
C VAL A 137 -14.64 5.76 -8.07
N ILE A 138 -14.33 4.62 -8.68
CA ILE A 138 -14.28 3.32 -8.01
C ILE A 138 -12.81 2.93 -7.81
N PHE A 139 -12.48 2.61 -6.57
CA PHE A 139 -11.15 2.29 -6.09
C PHE A 139 -11.09 0.82 -5.64
N LYS A 140 -10.01 0.14 -6.05
CA LYS A 140 -9.54 -1.08 -5.41
C LYS A 140 -8.47 -0.71 -4.41
N ILE A 141 -8.66 -1.06 -3.15
CA ILE A 141 -7.76 -0.77 -2.04
C ILE A 141 -7.18 -2.10 -1.58
N GLU A 142 -5.85 -2.22 -1.55
CA GLU A 142 -5.13 -3.47 -1.25
C GLU A 142 -4.07 -3.21 -0.19
N ARG A 143 -4.13 -3.93 0.92
CA ARG A 143 -3.00 -4.01 1.86
C ARG A 143 -1.89 -4.88 1.26
N LEU A 144 -0.65 -4.41 1.37
CA LEU A 144 0.56 -5.13 1.00
C LEU A 144 1.36 -5.40 2.27
N ASP A 145 1.75 -6.65 2.45
CA ASP A 145 2.53 -7.12 3.59
C ASP A 145 3.97 -7.32 3.14
N TYR A 146 4.92 -6.73 3.86
CA TYR A 146 6.33 -6.81 3.51
C TYR A 146 7.24 -6.80 4.74
N LYS A 147 8.43 -7.36 4.58
CA LYS A 147 9.55 -7.20 5.52
C LYS A 147 10.56 -6.22 4.96
N VAL A 148 11.17 -5.46 5.86
CA VAL A 148 12.34 -4.64 5.59
C VAL A 148 13.58 -5.46 5.90
N MET A 149 14.41 -5.66 4.88
CA MET A 149 15.67 -6.38 4.99
C MET A 149 16.83 -5.40 4.83
N LYS A 150 17.65 -5.26 5.88
CA LYS A 150 18.87 -4.46 5.88
C LYS A 150 20.07 -5.37 5.71
N LEU A 151 20.99 -4.96 4.84
CA LEU A 151 22.18 -5.73 4.48
C LEU A 151 23.43 -4.97 4.89
N GLN A 152 24.46 -5.68 5.33
CA GLN A 152 25.77 -5.08 5.53
C GLN A 152 26.33 -4.63 4.18
N PHE A 153 26.95 -3.45 4.17
CA PHE A 153 27.58 -2.86 2.98
C PHE A 153 26.64 -2.67 1.77
N PHE A 154 25.32 -2.60 2.01
CA PHE A 154 24.30 -2.44 0.94
C PHE A 154 24.61 -1.29 -0.02
N ASP A 155 25.07 -0.16 0.50
CA ASP A 155 25.38 1.05 -0.27
C ASP A 155 26.53 0.85 -1.25
N TYR A 156 27.38 -0.13 -1.01
CA TYR A 156 28.53 -0.48 -1.84
C TYR A 156 28.23 -1.64 -2.81
N MET A 157 27.02 -2.20 -2.78
CA MET A 157 26.64 -3.30 -3.67
C MET A 157 26.50 -2.82 -5.12
N SER A 158 27.19 -3.53 -6.02
CA SER A 158 27.06 -3.34 -7.47
C SER A 158 25.65 -3.67 -7.95
N ASN A 159 25.26 -3.14 -9.12
CA ASN A 159 23.95 -3.45 -9.70
C ASN A 159 23.78 -4.95 -10.01
N ALA A 160 24.88 -5.65 -10.35
CA ALA A 160 24.86 -7.10 -10.55
C ALA A 160 24.56 -7.83 -9.24
N ALA A 161 25.24 -7.48 -8.15
CA ALA A 161 24.99 -8.09 -6.84
C ALA A 161 23.55 -7.84 -6.36
N VAL A 162 23.01 -6.64 -6.59
CA VAL A 162 21.60 -6.32 -6.28
C VAL A 162 20.62 -7.16 -7.12
N ALA A 163 20.92 -7.40 -8.40
CA ALA A 163 20.09 -8.24 -9.26
C ALA A 163 20.12 -9.72 -8.83
N ASP A 164 21.29 -10.23 -8.44
CA ASP A 164 21.46 -11.59 -7.91
C ASP A 164 20.71 -11.75 -6.59
N LEU A 165 20.82 -10.76 -5.69
CA LEU A 165 20.06 -10.72 -4.44
C LEU A 165 18.55 -10.75 -4.71
N ARG A 166 18.06 -9.89 -5.62
CA ARG A 166 16.64 -9.87 -5.98
C ARG A 166 16.20 -11.24 -6.48
N THR A 167 16.99 -11.87 -7.35
CA THR A 167 16.70 -13.20 -7.91
C THR A 167 16.63 -14.26 -6.82
N ALA A 168 17.57 -14.27 -5.88
CA ALA A 168 17.61 -15.22 -4.78
C ALA A 168 16.39 -15.10 -3.86
N VAL A 169 16.02 -13.87 -3.46
CA VAL A 169 14.86 -13.64 -2.58
C VAL A 169 13.55 -13.93 -3.30
N MET A 170 13.42 -13.57 -4.58
CA MET A 170 12.25 -13.89 -5.39
C MET A 170 12.02 -15.39 -5.59
N ALA A 171 13.06 -16.23 -5.42
CA ALA A 171 12.94 -17.67 -5.49
C ALA A 171 12.39 -18.31 -4.20
N VAL A 172 12.26 -17.55 -3.11
CA VAL A 172 11.73 -18.03 -1.84
C VAL A 172 10.21 -18.17 -1.94
N SER A 173 9.70 -19.35 -1.61
CA SER A 173 8.26 -19.61 -1.61
C SER A 173 7.55 -18.66 -0.64
N GLY A 174 6.45 -18.04 -1.11
CA GLY A 174 5.72 -17.03 -0.35
C GLY A 174 6.21 -15.60 -0.58
N VAL A 175 7.30 -15.37 -1.33
CA VAL A 175 7.70 -14.04 -1.80
C VAL A 175 7.13 -13.82 -3.20
N PHE A 176 6.38 -12.73 -3.41
CA PHE A 176 5.82 -12.40 -4.73
C PHE A 176 6.46 -11.18 -5.38
N ASP A 177 7.11 -10.30 -4.60
CA ASP A 177 7.88 -9.19 -5.14
C ASP A 177 9.00 -8.75 -4.20
N VAL A 178 10.02 -8.11 -4.78
CA VAL A 178 11.17 -7.56 -4.06
C VAL A 178 11.51 -6.20 -4.65
N ALA A 179 11.44 -5.16 -3.82
CA ALA A 179 11.78 -3.80 -4.19
C ALA A 179 13.07 -3.34 -3.49
N VAL A 180 14.01 -2.81 -4.27
CA VAL A 180 15.30 -2.34 -3.76
C VAL A 180 15.21 -0.84 -3.51
N ARG A 181 15.29 -0.42 -2.25
CA ARG A 181 15.18 0.99 -1.83
C ARG A 181 16.56 1.58 -1.57
N ARG A 182 17.31 1.88 -2.63
CA ARG A 182 18.62 2.56 -2.51
C ARG A 182 18.51 3.91 -1.81
N ASP A 183 17.39 4.60 -1.98
CA ASP A 183 17.04 5.85 -1.30
C ASP A 183 16.87 5.70 0.22
N LYS A 184 16.54 4.48 0.69
CA LYS A 184 16.29 4.20 2.11
C LYS A 184 17.26 3.18 2.72
N HIS A 185 18.24 2.72 1.96
CA HIS A 185 19.28 1.79 2.40
C HIS A 185 18.76 0.42 2.86
N PHE A 186 17.70 -0.09 2.23
CA PHE A 186 17.16 -1.43 2.51
C PHE A 186 16.46 -2.07 1.31
N VAL A 187 16.06 -3.33 1.48
CA VAL A 187 15.24 -4.08 0.53
C VAL A 187 13.88 -4.37 1.16
N GLU A 188 12.81 -4.18 0.38
CA GLU A 188 11.45 -4.57 0.75
C GLU A 188 11.16 -5.94 0.15
N VAL A 189 10.73 -6.89 0.97
CA VAL A 189 10.38 -8.25 0.56
C VAL A 189 8.88 -8.43 0.76
N TYR A 190 8.13 -8.44 -0.34
CA TYR A 190 6.68 -8.54 -0.32
C TYR A 190 6.23 -10.00 -0.32
N MET A 191 5.32 -10.32 0.60
CA MET A 191 4.92 -11.69 0.88
C MET A 191 3.47 -11.95 0.50
N ASP A 192 3.21 -13.19 0.09
CA ASP A 192 1.87 -13.66 -0.20
C ASP A 192 0.97 -13.47 1.02
N ARG A 193 -0.26 -13.02 0.76
CA ARG A 193 -1.17 -12.41 1.76
C ARG A 193 -1.64 -13.33 2.89
N ASN A 194 -1.28 -14.62 2.85
CA ASN A 194 -1.56 -15.62 3.88
C ASN A 194 -0.35 -16.53 4.14
N HIS A 195 0.83 -16.14 3.67
CA HIS A 195 2.04 -16.94 3.75
C HIS A 195 3.20 -16.03 4.14
N GLU A 196 3.24 -15.68 5.43
CA GLU A 196 4.42 -15.03 5.98
C GLU A 196 5.62 -15.98 5.87
N VAL A 197 6.69 -15.46 5.29
CA VAL A 197 7.98 -16.14 5.21
C VAL A 197 8.77 -15.84 6.48
N ALA A 198 9.21 -16.90 7.16
CA ALA A 198 10.01 -16.79 8.37
C ALA A 198 11.40 -16.18 8.09
N ASP A 199 11.94 -15.45 9.06
CA ASP A 199 13.18 -14.68 8.90
C ASP A 199 14.39 -15.57 8.61
N ASP A 200 14.44 -16.75 9.20
CA ASP A 200 15.49 -17.75 9.01
C ASP A 200 15.51 -18.29 7.57
N VAL A 201 14.34 -18.45 6.96
CA VAL A 201 14.20 -18.83 5.55
C VAL A 201 14.75 -17.73 4.63
N LEU A 202 14.39 -16.46 4.88
CA LEU A 202 14.94 -15.33 4.14
C LEU A 202 16.45 -15.23 4.31
N LYS A 203 16.96 -15.41 5.54
CA LYS A 203 18.41 -15.42 5.82
C LYS A 203 19.14 -16.53 5.09
N ALA A 204 18.58 -17.73 5.06
CA ALA A 204 19.16 -18.88 4.38
C ALA A 204 19.23 -18.69 2.85
N SER A 205 18.25 -18.02 2.24
CA SER A 205 18.23 -17.77 0.79
C SER A 205 19.38 -16.89 0.29
N LEU A 206 20.01 -16.15 1.19
CA LEU A 206 20.94 -15.08 0.85
C LEU A 206 22.40 -15.40 1.16
N GLY A 207 22.73 -16.63 1.55
CA GLY A 207 23.97 -17.04 2.25
C GLY A 207 25.35 -16.42 1.90
N ALA A 208 25.52 -15.72 0.78
CA ALA A 208 26.69 -14.86 0.49
C ALA A 208 26.57 -13.41 1.00
N TYR A 209 25.39 -12.98 1.46
CA TYR A 209 25.08 -11.64 1.91
C TYR A 209 24.81 -11.64 3.42
N ASP A 210 25.52 -10.78 4.14
CA ASP A 210 25.33 -10.60 5.58
C ASP A 210 24.11 -9.69 5.84
N ILE A 211 23.02 -10.28 6.32
CA ILE A 211 21.82 -9.55 6.74
C ILE A 211 22.05 -9.00 8.15
N SER A 212 21.91 -7.69 8.31
CA SER A 212 22.07 -7.02 9.60
C SER A 212 20.77 -6.96 10.41
N LEU A 213 19.61 -6.86 9.73
CA LEU A 213 18.30 -6.80 10.37
C LEU A 213 17.19 -7.23 9.39
N ILE A 214 16.18 -7.92 9.92
CA ILE A 214 14.87 -8.10 9.29
C ILE A 214 13.84 -7.53 10.25
N GLU A 215 13.03 -6.58 9.79
CA GLU A 215 11.98 -5.90 10.56
C GLU A 215 10.79 -5.49 9.71
#